data_AF-A0A959I840-F1
#
_entry.id   AF-A0A959I840-F1
#
_cell.length_a   1.000
_cell.length_b   1.000
_cell.length_c   1.000
_cell.angle_alpha   90.00
_cell.angle_beta   90.00
_cell.angle_gamma   90.00
#
_symmetry.space_group_name_H-M   'P 1'
#
loop_
_entity.id
_entity.type
_entity.pdbx_description
1 polymer ?
#
loop_
_entity_poly.entity_id
_entity_poly.type
_entity_poly.pdbx_seq_one_letter_code
_entity_poly.pdbx_strand_id
1 'polypeptide(L)'
;MRLSTLWFLLFGLNCLAQAPASTGQAEGSPYLILISLDGFRHDYVELLQPPRLSAAIEGGVRTEGLIPCYPSKTFPNHYSIATGMYPENHGLVNNSFYDPSRGEKYTTGNREAVQDGTWYGGTPLWVNAERAGMISASYFFVGSEADIQGVRPSYYYLYDQAVTHEQRVDQVVEWLTLPEGQRPHFITLYFPDMDDAGHFYSPAPDSLRAPLMKLDATLGNLFDRVAELDLPVNYVVVSDHGMTT
;
A
#
# COMPACT_ATOMS: atom_id res chain seq x y z
N MET A 1 -65.00 -25.03 0.57
CA MET A 1 -64.07 -23.97 1.03
C MET A 1 -62.71 -24.60 1.26
N ARG A 2 -61.78 -24.47 0.31
CA ARG A 2 -60.41 -24.98 0.42
C ARG A 2 -59.50 -23.83 0.86
N LEU A 3 -58.74 -24.06 1.94
CA LEU A 3 -57.71 -23.17 2.46
C LEU A 3 -56.53 -23.12 1.47
N SER A 4 -56.18 -21.92 1.01
CA SER A 4 -54.98 -21.67 0.21
C SER A 4 -53.90 -21.05 1.10
N THR A 5 -52.88 -21.84 1.41
CA THR A 5 -51.67 -21.42 2.11
C THR A 5 -50.76 -20.70 1.11
N LEU A 6 -50.51 -19.41 1.33
CA LEU A 6 -49.56 -18.62 0.52
C LEU A 6 -48.14 -18.84 1.09
N TRP A 7 -47.25 -19.44 0.31
CA TRP A 7 -45.82 -19.49 0.61
C TRP A 7 -45.13 -18.30 -0.08
N PHE A 8 -44.61 -17.36 0.70
CA PHE A 8 -43.67 -16.35 0.19
C PHE A 8 -42.27 -16.97 0.15
N LEU A 9 -41.79 -17.30 -1.05
CA LEU A 9 -40.38 -17.57 -1.32
C LEU A 9 -39.64 -16.23 -1.44
N LEU A 10 -38.97 -15.81 -0.37
CA LEU A 10 -37.94 -14.77 -0.42
C LEU A 10 -36.71 -15.35 -1.12
N PHE A 11 -36.56 -15.06 -2.41
CA PHE A 11 -35.26 -15.19 -3.08
C PHE A 11 -34.35 -14.08 -2.57
N GLY A 12 -33.49 -14.41 -1.61
CA GLY A 12 -32.35 -13.57 -1.28
C GLY A 12 -31.41 -13.54 -2.48
N LEU A 13 -31.32 -12.37 -3.14
CA LEU A 13 -30.22 -12.09 -4.04
C LEU A 13 -28.94 -12.03 -3.19
N ASN A 14 -28.24 -13.15 -3.10
CA ASN A 14 -26.82 -13.14 -2.75
C ASN A 14 -26.08 -12.53 -3.94
N CYS A 15 -25.89 -11.21 -3.89
CA CYS A 15 -24.97 -10.51 -4.77
C CYS A 15 -23.55 -10.84 -4.29
N LEU A 16 -23.06 -12.04 -4.59
CA LEU A 16 -21.63 -12.32 -4.58
C LEU A 16 -21.04 -11.49 -5.72
N ALA A 17 -20.42 -10.36 -5.39
CA ALA A 17 -19.59 -9.62 -6.33
C ALA A 17 -18.46 -10.57 -6.77
N GLN A 18 -18.59 -11.16 -7.95
CA GLN A 18 -17.51 -11.90 -8.57
C GLN A 18 -16.42 -10.89 -8.93
N ALA A 19 -15.22 -11.10 -8.39
CA ALA A 19 -14.04 -10.35 -8.82
C ALA A 19 -13.85 -10.55 -10.34
N PRO A 20 -13.47 -9.51 -11.10
CA PRO A 20 -13.22 -9.64 -12.52
C PRO A 20 -12.09 -10.67 -12.75
N ALA A 21 -12.30 -11.58 -13.70
CA ALA A 21 -11.27 -12.54 -14.10
C ALA A 21 -10.20 -11.84 -14.96
N SER A 22 -8.92 -12.06 -14.63
CA SER A 22 -7.78 -11.62 -15.45
C SER A 22 -7.87 -12.21 -16.86
N THR A 23 -7.76 -11.37 -17.90
CA THR A 23 -7.91 -11.80 -19.31
C THR A 23 -6.63 -11.66 -20.14
N GLY A 24 -5.45 -11.48 -19.52
CA GLY A 24 -4.26 -11.14 -20.31
C GLY A 24 -2.90 -11.27 -19.66
N GLN A 25 -2.65 -12.31 -18.85
CA GLN A 25 -1.31 -12.51 -18.27
C GLN A 25 -0.70 -13.83 -18.72
N ALA A 26 0.58 -13.78 -19.10
CA ALA A 26 1.34 -14.97 -19.47
C ALA A 26 1.61 -15.81 -18.22
N GLU A 27 1.33 -17.10 -18.32
CA GLU A 27 1.59 -18.12 -17.29
C GLU A 27 3.05 -17.99 -16.79
N GLY A 28 3.24 -17.84 -15.47
CA GLY A 28 4.56 -17.68 -14.84
C GLY A 28 5.11 -16.25 -14.75
N SER A 29 4.31 -15.22 -15.02
CA SER A 29 4.72 -13.83 -14.76
C SER A 29 4.94 -13.59 -13.26
N PRO A 30 6.01 -12.88 -12.84
CA PRO A 30 6.27 -12.66 -11.43
C PRO A 30 5.25 -11.70 -10.79
N TYR A 31 4.92 -11.95 -9.53
CA TYR A 31 4.15 -11.07 -8.66
C TYR A 31 5.05 -9.95 -8.14
N LEU A 32 4.49 -8.78 -7.84
CA LEU A 32 5.22 -7.65 -7.28
C LEU A 32 4.57 -7.18 -5.99
N ILE A 33 5.36 -7.09 -4.92
CA ILE A 33 4.98 -6.44 -3.67
C ILE A 33 5.80 -5.16 -3.49
N LEU A 34 5.14 -4.01 -3.63
CA LEU A 34 5.69 -2.70 -3.33
C LEU A 34 5.44 -2.36 -1.85
N ILE A 35 6.49 -2.39 -1.05
CA ILE A 35 6.46 -2.15 0.39
C ILE A 35 7.00 -0.75 0.66
N SER A 36 6.21 0.10 1.32
CA SER A 36 6.65 1.41 1.79
C SER A 36 6.83 1.41 3.31
N LEU A 37 7.99 1.86 3.76
CA LEU A 37 8.34 2.06 5.15
C LEU A 37 8.42 3.57 5.42
N ASP A 38 7.36 4.16 5.98
CA ASP A 38 7.22 5.61 6.17
C ASP A 38 8.36 6.16 7.03
N GLY A 39 8.99 7.25 6.60
CA GLY A 39 10.06 7.91 7.34
C GLY A 39 11.34 7.08 7.50
N PHE A 40 11.48 5.97 6.75
CA PHE A 40 12.68 5.12 6.81
C PHE A 40 13.85 5.79 6.10
N ARG A 41 14.71 6.45 6.87
CA ARG A 41 15.88 7.17 6.36
C ARG A 41 16.93 6.21 5.80
N HIS A 42 17.65 6.68 4.79
CA HIS A 42 18.56 5.86 3.97
C HIS A 42 19.67 5.12 4.75
N ASP A 43 20.07 5.64 5.91
CA ASP A 43 21.20 5.17 6.73
C ASP A 43 20.79 4.26 7.90
N TYR A 44 19.49 3.99 8.09
CA TYR A 44 19.02 3.22 9.24
C TYR A 44 19.48 1.76 9.23
N VAL A 45 19.64 1.15 8.05
CA VAL A 45 20.18 -0.21 7.96
C VAL A 45 21.64 -0.25 8.41
N GLU A 46 22.46 0.69 7.98
CA GLU A 46 23.87 0.77 8.37
C GLU A 46 24.03 1.01 9.87
N LEU A 47 23.22 1.90 10.44
CA LEU A 47 23.33 2.31 11.83
C LEU A 47 22.82 1.23 12.80
N LEU A 48 21.80 0.48 12.40
CA LEU A 48 21.06 -0.41 13.31
C LEU A 48 21.23 -1.89 12.99
N GLN A 49 21.69 -2.24 11.78
CA GLN A 49 21.97 -3.61 11.32
C GLN A 49 20.81 -4.60 11.57
N PRO A 50 19.59 -4.30 11.07
CA PRO A 50 18.47 -5.23 11.17
C PRO A 50 18.75 -6.52 10.39
N PRO A 51 18.66 -7.70 11.02
CA PRO A 51 19.10 -8.94 10.39
C PRO A 51 18.30 -9.34 9.15
N ARG A 52 16.97 -9.16 9.12
CA ARG A 52 16.13 -9.63 8.00
C ARG A 52 16.29 -8.73 6.77
N LEU A 53 16.24 -7.42 6.95
CA LEU A 53 16.51 -6.43 5.91
C LEU A 53 17.96 -6.50 5.41
N SER A 54 18.94 -6.70 6.30
CA SER A 54 20.35 -6.85 5.88
C SER A 54 20.53 -8.08 4.99
N ALA A 55 19.96 -9.21 5.36
CA ALA A 55 19.99 -10.43 4.54
C ALA A 55 19.28 -10.23 3.18
N ALA A 56 18.14 -9.54 3.17
CA ALA A 56 17.43 -9.22 1.93
C ALA A 56 18.25 -8.31 0.99
N ILE A 57 19.01 -7.38 1.54
CA ILE A 57 19.93 -6.50 0.79
C ILE A 57 21.11 -7.31 0.22
N GLU A 58 21.71 -8.20 1.01
CA GLU A 58 22.83 -9.05 0.55
C GLU A 58 22.44 -9.95 -0.62
N GLY A 59 21.21 -10.46 -0.64
CA GLY A 59 20.66 -11.26 -1.73
C GLY A 59 20.02 -10.45 -2.86
N GLY A 60 20.00 -9.12 -2.78
CA GLY A 60 19.19 -8.25 -3.63
C GLY A 60 19.98 -7.10 -4.28
N VAL A 61 19.25 -6.03 -4.62
CA VAL A 61 19.81 -4.79 -5.16
C VAL A 61 19.41 -3.64 -4.26
N ARG A 62 20.37 -2.76 -3.95
CA ARG A 62 20.16 -1.58 -3.11
C ARG A 62 20.79 -0.33 -3.72
N THR A 63 20.10 0.79 -3.57
CA THR A 63 20.61 2.13 -3.88
C THR A 63 21.13 2.82 -2.61
N GLU A 64 22.00 3.82 -2.76
CA GLU A 64 22.49 4.64 -1.62
C GLU A 64 21.35 5.39 -0.89
N GLY A 65 20.31 5.77 -1.61
CA GLY A 65 19.10 6.39 -1.07
C GLY A 65 18.15 6.83 -2.18
N LEU A 66 16.91 7.10 -1.81
CA LEU A 66 15.91 7.72 -2.67
C LEU A 66 15.82 9.21 -2.33
N ILE A 67 15.90 10.08 -3.35
CA ILE A 67 15.73 11.52 -3.17
C ILE A 67 14.23 11.83 -3.23
N PRO A 68 13.60 12.27 -2.13
CA PRO A 68 12.18 12.58 -2.14
C PRO A 68 11.90 13.87 -2.92
N CYS A 69 10.67 13.99 -3.42
CA CYS A 69 10.14 15.25 -3.91
C CYS A 69 10.01 16.25 -2.75
N TYR A 70 10.07 17.54 -3.09
CA TYR A 70 9.74 18.61 -2.15
C TYR A 70 8.24 18.93 -2.21
N PRO A 71 7.55 19.08 -1.05
CA PRO A 71 8.04 18.88 0.31
C PRO A 71 8.17 17.38 0.65
N SER A 72 9.15 17.03 1.50
CA SER A 72 9.36 15.66 2.00
C SER A 72 8.28 15.28 3.03
N LYS A 73 7.07 15.03 2.52
CA LYS A 73 5.87 14.67 3.28
C LYS A 73 5.24 13.41 2.72
N THR A 74 4.54 12.68 3.58
CA THR A 74 3.96 11.37 3.29
C THR A 74 3.12 11.31 2.04
N PHE A 75 2.04 12.08 1.96
CA PHE A 75 1.09 11.96 0.87
C PHE A 75 1.68 12.39 -0.48
N PRO A 76 2.38 13.54 -0.58
CA PRO A 76 3.04 13.93 -1.81
C PRO A 76 4.02 12.86 -2.32
N ASN A 77 4.89 12.32 -1.46
CA ASN A 77 5.96 11.42 -1.90
C ASN A 77 5.48 10.01 -2.20
N HIS A 78 4.59 9.44 -1.39
CA HIS A 78 3.99 8.15 -1.72
C HIS A 78 3.24 8.23 -3.05
N TYR A 79 2.53 9.32 -3.31
CA TYR A 79 1.80 9.47 -4.56
C TYR A 79 2.72 9.78 -5.76
N SER A 80 3.85 10.46 -5.52
CA SER A 80 4.93 10.57 -6.51
C SER A 80 5.52 9.20 -6.87
N ILE A 81 5.74 8.32 -5.89
CA ILE A 81 6.18 6.92 -6.13
C ILE A 81 5.14 6.17 -6.96
N ALA A 82 3.85 6.31 -6.63
CA ALA A 82 2.78 5.63 -7.33
C ALA A 82 2.57 6.11 -8.78
N THR A 83 2.96 7.34 -9.13
CA THR A 83 2.64 7.96 -10.42
C THR A 83 3.85 8.30 -11.29
N GLY A 84 5.04 8.39 -10.70
CA GLY A 84 6.23 8.94 -11.36
C GLY A 84 6.17 10.46 -11.59
N MET A 85 5.24 11.16 -10.96
CA MET A 85 5.01 12.60 -11.16
C MET A 85 5.48 13.42 -9.96
N TYR A 86 5.88 14.68 -10.19
CA TYR A 86 6.11 15.64 -9.12
C TYR A 86 4.80 16.09 -8.44
N PRO A 87 4.84 16.55 -7.18
CA PRO A 87 3.68 17.05 -6.44
C PRO A 87 2.84 18.10 -7.16
N GLU A 88 3.49 19.04 -7.84
CA GLU A 88 2.82 20.08 -8.63
C GLU A 88 1.99 19.52 -9.79
N ASN A 89 2.35 18.34 -10.31
CA ASN A 89 1.68 17.73 -11.46
C ASN A 89 0.57 16.76 -11.04
N HIS A 90 0.75 16.05 -9.91
CA HIS A 90 -0.25 15.11 -9.42
C HIS A 90 -1.22 15.70 -8.38
N GLY A 91 -1.08 16.98 -8.02
CA GLY A 91 -2.05 17.74 -7.23
C GLY A 91 -1.91 17.63 -5.71
N LEU A 92 -1.43 16.50 -5.17
CA LEU A 92 -1.09 16.38 -3.74
C LEU A 92 0.20 17.13 -3.39
N VAL A 93 0.09 18.43 -3.15
CA VAL A 93 1.25 19.31 -2.86
C VAL A 93 1.70 19.29 -1.39
N ASN A 94 0.85 18.82 -0.47
CA ASN A 94 1.16 18.69 0.97
C ASN A 94 0.19 17.71 1.66
N ASN A 95 0.45 17.32 2.91
CA ASN A 95 -0.51 16.58 3.74
C ASN A 95 -1.72 17.45 4.16
N SER A 96 -1.61 18.78 4.04
CA SER A 96 -2.71 19.71 4.23
C SER A 96 -2.52 20.94 3.34
N PHE A 97 -3.49 21.25 2.48
CA PHE A 97 -3.46 22.41 1.59
C PHE A 97 -4.87 22.88 1.23
N TYR A 98 -4.98 24.11 0.75
CA TYR A 98 -6.23 24.69 0.25
C TYR A 98 -6.16 24.80 -1.26
N ASP A 99 -7.23 24.39 -1.95
CA ASP A 99 -7.37 24.57 -3.39
C ASP A 99 -8.35 25.73 -3.68
N PRO A 100 -7.85 26.88 -4.17
CA PRO A 100 -8.70 28.03 -4.50
C PRO A 100 -9.72 27.77 -5.59
N SER A 101 -9.46 26.82 -6.50
CA SER A 101 -10.37 26.49 -7.60
C SER A 101 -11.59 25.69 -7.11
N ARG A 102 -11.39 24.86 -6.08
CA ARG A 102 -12.44 24.09 -5.41
C ARG A 102 -13.12 24.86 -4.28
N GLY A 103 -12.42 25.82 -3.68
CA GLY A 103 -12.89 26.47 -2.46
C GLY A 103 -12.81 25.55 -1.23
N GLU A 104 -11.97 24.52 -1.27
CA GLU A 104 -11.94 23.42 -0.30
C GLU A 104 -10.53 23.21 0.27
N LYS A 105 -10.46 22.64 1.48
CA LYS A 105 -9.22 22.24 2.12
C LYS A 105 -9.07 20.73 2.09
N TYR A 106 -7.94 20.26 1.57
CA TYR A 106 -7.50 18.89 1.71
C TYR A 106 -6.70 18.72 3.02
N THR A 107 -6.94 17.63 3.73
CA THR A 107 -6.10 17.19 4.86
C THR A 107 -6.18 15.69 5.02
N THR A 108 -5.05 15.04 5.34
CA THR A 108 -4.98 13.58 5.55
C THR A 108 -5.89 13.07 6.67
N GLY A 109 -6.25 13.94 7.63
CA GLY A 109 -7.22 13.61 8.69
C GLY A 109 -8.69 13.61 8.23
N ASN A 110 -9.00 14.18 7.06
CA ASN A 110 -10.35 14.17 6.50
C ASN A 110 -10.52 12.97 5.56
N ARG A 111 -11.18 11.92 6.06
CA ARG A 111 -11.34 10.65 5.34
C ARG A 111 -12.21 10.76 4.09
N GLU A 112 -13.13 11.71 4.04
CA GLU A 112 -13.92 11.97 2.83
C GLU A 112 -13.03 12.55 1.72
N ALA A 113 -12.17 13.53 2.06
CA ALA A 113 -11.24 14.13 1.10
C ALA A 113 -10.18 13.13 0.63
N VAL A 114 -9.68 12.26 1.51
CA VAL A 114 -8.70 11.22 1.15
C VAL A 114 -9.30 10.15 0.21
N GLN A 115 -10.61 9.90 0.28
CA GLN A 115 -11.28 8.93 -0.60
C GLN A 115 -11.79 9.55 -1.91
N ASP A 116 -11.87 10.88 -1.99
CA ASP A 116 -12.28 11.60 -3.19
C ASP A 116 -11.13 11.63 -4.21
N GLY A 117 -11.23 10.76 -5.23
CA GLY A 117 -10.26 10.63 -6.31
C GLY A 117 -10.04 11.91 -7.12
N THR A 118 -10.91 12.91 -7.01
CA THR A 118 -10.75 14.19 -7.74
C THR A 118 -9.66 15.11 -7.17
N TRP A 119 -9.13 14.80 -5.98
CA TRP A 119 -7.91 15.44 -5.45
C TRP A 119 -6.62 14.89 -6.07
N TYR A 120 -6.70 13.77 -6.79
CA TYR A 120 -5.56 12.99 -7.24
C TYR A 120 -5.39 13.11 -8.76
N GLY A 121 -4.37 13.85 -9.19
CA GLY A 121 -3.95 13.91 -10.59
C GLY A 121 -3.12 12.69 -11.01
N GLY A 122 -2.84 12.56 -12.31
CA GLY A 122 -2.03 11.45 -12.82
C GLY A 122 -2.71 10.08 -12.75
N THR A 123 -1.98 9.04 -13.17
CA THR A 123 -2.49 7.66 -13.16
C THR A 123 -1.56 6.78 -12.32
N PRO A 124 -1.97 6.36 -11.11
CA PRO A 124 -1.12 5.55 -10.26
C PRO A 124 -1.00 4.12 -10.78
N LEU A 125 0.05 3.42 -10.35
CA LEU A 125 0.41 2.06 -10.80
C LEU A 125 -0.76 1.08 -10.76
N TRP A 126 -1.58 1.08 -9.70
CA TRP A 126 -2.73 0.19 -9.60
C TRP A 126 -3.83 0.52 -10.62
N VAL A 127 -4.10 1.79 -10.91
CA VAL A 127 -5.07 2.17 -11.96
C VAL A 127 -4.58 1.69 -13.33
N ASN A 128 -3.28 1.79 -13.62
CA ASN A 128 -2.71 1.22 -14.84
C ASN A 128 -2.83 -0.31 -14.88
N ALA A 129 -2.56 -0.99 -13.77
CA ALA A 129 -2.69 -2.45 -13.66
C ALA A 129 -4.14 -2.90 -13.94
N GLU A 130 -5.12 -2.32 -13.24
CA GLU A 130 -6.53 -2.68 -13.39
C GLU A 130 -7.04 -2.43 -14.81
N ARG A 131 -6.65 -1.31 -15.44
CA ARG A 131 -7.01 -1.00 -16.83
C ARG A 131 -6.36 -1.94 -17.85
N ALA A 132 -5.20 -2.50 -17.52
CA ALA A 132 -4.55 -3.53 -18.32
C ALA A 132 -5.10 -4.95 -18.04
N GLY A 133 -6.15 -5.07 -17.20
CA GLY A 133 -6.74 -6.36 -16.83
C GLY A 133 -5.90 -7.15 -15.81
N MET A 134 -4.96 -6.50 -15.13
CA MET A 134 -4.16 -7.07 -14.05
C MET A 134 -4.79 -6.74 -12.69
N ILE A 135 -5.07 -7.79 -11.91
CA ILE A 135 -5.61 -7.64 -10.56
C ILE A 135 -4.56 -7.02 -9.66
N SER A 136 -4.92 -5.96 -8.95
CA SER A 136 -4.07 -5.30 -7.96
C SER A 136 -4.69 -5.30 -6.57
N ALA A 137 -3.84 -5.22 -5.56
CA ALA A 137 -4.24 -5.11 -4.18
C ALA A 137 -3.47 -4.02 -3.43
N SER A 138 -4.10 -3.43 -2.42
CA SER A 138 -3.44 -2.47 -1.54
C SER A 138 -3.83 -2.64 -0.10
N TYR A 139 -2.81 -2.72 0.75
CA TYR A 139 -2.93 -2.52 2.18
C TYR A 139 -2.31 -1.17 2.54
N PHE A 140 -3.17 -0.14 2.58
CA PHE A 140 -2.89 1.20 3.12
C PHE A 140 -1.92 2.12 2.35
N PHE A 141 -1.54 1.77 1.11
CA PHE A 141 -0.72 2.69 0.32
C PHE A 141 -1.48 3.98 -0.01
N VAL A 142 -0.84 5.16 0.11
CA VAL A 142 -1.51 6.45 -0.10
C VAL A 142 -2.20 6.52 -1.46
N GLY A 143 -3.48 6.89 -1.46
CA GLY A 143 -4.31 7.04 -2.67
C GLY A 143 -5.00 5.76 -3.12
N SER A 144 -4.68 4.59 -2.54
CA SER A 144 -5.30 3.33 -2.95
C SER A 144 -6.78 3.21 -2.56
N GLU A 145 -7.21 3.95 -1.54
CA GLU A 145 -8.61 4.04 -1.10
C GLU A 145 -9.43 5.11 -1.85
N ALA A 146 -8.79 5.92 -2.69
CA ALA A 146 -9.45 6.94 -3.50
C ALA A 146 -9.92 6.37 -4.85
N ASP A 147 -11.09 6.79 -5.37
CA ASP A 147 -11.57 6.43 -6.71
C ASP A 147 -10.88 7.24 -7.81
N ILE A 148 -9.57 7.10 -7.89
CA ILE A 148 -8.74 7.84 -8.84
C ILE A 148 -9.15 7.45 -10.26
N GLN A 149 -9.72 8.41 -10.99
CA GLN A 149 -10.30 8.20 -12.31
C GLN A 149 -11.39 7.10 -12.34
N GLY A 150 -12.14 6.96 -11.23
CA GLY A 150 -13.18 5.96 -11.06
C GLY A 150 -12.68 4.53 -10.79
N VAL A 151 -11.38 4.35 -10.52
CA VAL A 151 -10.75 3.04 -10.35
C VAL A 151 -10.06 2.96 -8.98
N ARG A 152 -10.24 1.82 -8.30
CA ARG A 152 -9.51 1.40 -7.10
C ARG A 152 -8.82 0.06 -7.38
N PRO A 153 -7.83 -0.37 -6.58
CA PRO A 153 -7.36 -1.75 -6.63
C PRO A 153 -8.53 -2.72 -6.46
N SER A 154 -8.47 -3.88 -7.09
CA SER A 154 -9.47 -4.95 -6.94
C SER A 154 -9.65 -5.37 -5.47
N TYR A 155 -8.58 -5.36 -4.69
CA TYR A 155 -8.61 -5.54 -3.23
C TYR A 155 -7.98 -4.34 -2.53
N TYR A 156 -8.70 -3.67 -1.65
CA TYR A 156 -8.14 -2.56 -0.88
C TYR A 156 -8.80 -2.45 0.49
N TYR A 157 -8.12 -1.76 1.41
CA TYR A 157 -8.65 -1.40 2.71
C TYR A 157 -8.66 0.10 2.89
N LEU A 158 -9.72 0.61 3.54
CA LEU A 158 -9.71 1.97 4.07
C LEU A 158 -8.70 2.05 5.22
N TYR A 159 -7.90 3.10 5.24
CA TYR A 159 -6.86 3.25 6.26
C TYR A 159 -7.44 3.23 7.68
N ASP A 160 -6.89 2.35 8.52
CA ASP A 160 -7.24 2.18 9.93
C ASP A 160 -5.97 1.92 10.76
N GLN A 161 -5.65 2.84 11.66
CA GLN A 161 -4.47 2.77 12.52
C GLN A 161 -4.53 1.63 13.54
N ALA A 162 -5.71 1.08 13.84
CA ALA A 162 -5.86 -0.02 14.78
C ALA A 162 -5.39 -1.38 14.21
N VAL A 163 -5.26 -1.49 12.88
CA VAL A 163 -4.84 -2.73 12.22
C VAL A 163 -3.36 -3.00 12.47
N THR A 164 -3.09 -4.17 13.06
CA THR A 164 -1.72 -4.60 13.39
C THR A 164 -0.94 -5.01 12.15
N HIS A 165 0.38 -5.01 12.24
CA HIS A 165 1.25 -5.39 11.13
C HIS A 165 1.11 -6.86 10.76
N GLU A 166 0.84 -7.73 11.74
CA GLU A 166 0.56 -9.14 11.52
C GLU A 166 -0.69 -9.32 10.63
N GLN A 167 -1.76 -8.56 10.88
CA GLN A 167 -2.97 -8.61 10.04
C GLN A 167 -2.70 -8.15 8.60
N ARG A 168 -1.83 -7.15 8.41
CA ARG A 168 -1.43 -6.71 7.06
C ARG A 168 -0.66 -7.81 6.32
N VAL A 169 0.29 -8.46 7.01
CA VAL A 169 1.07 -9.58 6.46
C VAL A 169 0.18 -10.79 6.16
N ASP A 170 -0.72 -11.14 7.08
CA ASP A 170 -1.69 -12.23 6.90
C ASP A 170 -2.50 -12.03 5.62
N GLN A 171 -3.00 -10.82 5.40
CA GLN A 171 -3.81 -10.52 4.23
C GLN A 171 -3.04 -10.60 2.92
N VAL A 172 -1.78 -10.14 2.89
CA VAL A 172 -0.93 -10.25 1.70
C VAL A 172 -0.67 -11.72 1.35
N VAL A 173 -0.40 -12.55 2.36
CA VAL A 173 -0.23 -13.99 2.17
C VAL A 173 -1.54 -14.62 1.68
N GLU A 174 -2.68 -14.28 2.28
CA GLU A 174 -3.99 -14.78 1.85
C GLU A 174 -4.27 -14.44 0.39
N TRP A 175 -4.03 -13.19 -0.01
CA TRP A 175 -4.18 -12.76 -1.41
C TRP A 175 -3.36 -13.62 -2.37
N LEU A 176 -2.11 -13.92 -2.02
CA LEU A 176 -1.25 -14.77 -2.84
C LEU A 176 -1.67 -16.25 -2.86
N THR A 177 -2.48 -16.71 -1.90
CA THR A 177 -3.07 -18.07 -1.93
C THR A 177 -4.33 -18.18 -2.79
N LEU A 178 -4.90 -17.06 -3.24
CA LEU A 178 -6.09 -17.08 -4.10
C LEU A 178 -5.84 -17.86 -5.42
N PRO A 179 -6.90 -18.40 -6.06
CA PRO A 179 -6.79 -18.96 -7.40
C PRO A 179 -6.21 -17.93 -8.38
N GLU A 180 -5.42 -18.37 -9.36
CA GLU A 180 -4.69 -17.49 -10.29
C GLU A 180 -5.56 -16.39 -10.91
N GLY A 181 -6.78 -16.72 -11.35
CA GLY A 181 -7.72 -15.74 -11.95
C GLY A 181 -8.30 -14.69 -10.99
N GLN A 182 -8.02 -14.80 -9.68
CA GLN A 182 -8.42 -13.86 -8.62
C GLN A 182 -7.20 -13.29 -7.87
N ARG A 183 -6.00 -13.79 -8.14
CA ARG A 183 -4.80 -13.46 -7.37
C ARG A 183 -4.22 -12.11 -7.83
N PRO A 184 -4.03 -11.13 -6.94
CA PRO A 184 -3.44 -9.86 -7.31
C PRO A 184 -1.97 -10.05 -7.70
N HIS A 185 -1.59 -9.53 -8.85
CA HIS A 185 -0.20 -9.55 -9.35
C HIS A 185 0.61 -8.35 -8.88
N PHE A 186 -0.07 -7.24 -8.59
CA PHE A 186 0.55 -6.04 -8.03
C PHE A 186 -0.04 -5.74 -6.66
N ILE A 187 0.78 -5.84 -5.62
CA ILE A 187 0.37 -5.62 -4.23
C ILE A 187 1.15 -4.42 -3.69
N THR A 188 0.46 -3.50 -3.02
CA THR A 188 1.09 -2.42 -2.27
C THR A 188 0.87 -2.60 -0.77
N LEU A 189 1.88 -2.33 0.05
CA LEU A 189 1.87 -2.55 1.48
C LEU A 189 2.58 -1.40 2.20
N TYR A 190 1.96 -0.85 3.24
CA TYR A 190 2.47 0.32 3.96
C TYR A 190 2.67 0.05 5.45
N PHE A 191 3.77 0.56 6.01
CA PHE A 191 4.12 0.52 7.44
C PHE A 191 4.57 1.91 7.95
N PRO A 192 3.93 2.47 9.00
CA PRO A 192 4.21 3.81 9.51
C PRO A 192 5.36 3.90 10.55
N ASP A 193 5.95 2.77 10.94
CA ASP A 193 6.71 2.62 12.20
C ASP A 193 7.81 3.66 12.41
N MET A 194 8.60 3.95 11.36
CA MET A 194 9.81 4.76 11.49
C MET A 194 9.48 6.26 11.53
N ASP A 195 8.45 6.70 10.81
CA ASP A 195 7.90 8.05 10.93
C ASP A 195 7.31 8.28 12.32
N ASP A 196 6.45 7.38 12.79
CA ASP A 196 5.87 7.42 14.14
C ASP A 196 6.98 7.49 15.20
N ALA A 197 7.92 6.54 15.19
CA ALA A 197 8.99 6.50 16.18
C ALA A 197 9.91 7.73 16.11
N GLY A 198 10.22 8.22 14.90
CA GLY A 198 11.03 9.41 14.70
C GLY A 198 10.36 10.67 15.24
N HIS A 199 9.04 10.79 15.08
CA HIS A 199 8.23 11.89 15.61
C HIS A 199 8.01 11.82 17.13
N PHE A 200 7.73 10.64 17.68
CA PHE A 200 7.45 10.48 19.11
C PHE A 200 8.70 10.57 19.99
N TYR A 201 9.84 10.07 19.50
CA TYR A 201 11.06 9.96 20.31
C TYR A 201 12.18 10.84 19.78
N SER A 202 12.76 10.45 18.64
CA SER A 202 13.89 11.10 17.97
C SER A 202 14.30 10.24 16.77
N PRO A 203 14.82 10.83 15.68
CA PRO A 203 15.45 10.06 14.60
C PRO A 203 16.81 9.44 14.98
N ALA A 204 17.26 9.57 16.23
CA ALA A 204 18.52 9.02 16.70
C ALA A 204 18.49 7.47 16.77
N PRO A 205 19.59 6.78 16.44
CA PRO A 205 19.65 5.32 16.43
C PRO A 205 19.17 4.65 17.72
N ASP A 206 19.54 5.18 18.89
CA ASP A 206 19.17 4.58 20.18
C ASP A 206 17.65 4.56 20.41
N SER A 207 16.93 5.59 19.95
CA SER A 207 15.47 5.67 20.02
C SER A 207 14.79 4.76 19.00
N LEU A 208 15.44 4.52 17.87
CA LEU A 208 14.88 3.80 16.73
C LEU A 208 15.19 2.30 16.72
N ARG A 209 16.16 1.83 17.50
CA ARG A 209 16.57 0.42 17.50
C ARG A 209 15.42 -0.54 17.76
N ALA A 210 14.66 -0.32 18.83
CA ALA A 210 13.55 -1.21 19.20
C ALA A 210 12.41 -1.24 18.15
N PRO A 211 11.85 -0.10 17.70
CA PRO A 211 10.82 -0.12 16.67
C PRO A 211 11.33 -0.70 15.34
N LEU A 212 12.57 -0.38 14.94
CA LEU A 212 13.14 -0.92 13.71
C LEU A 212 13.29 -2.45 13.78
N MET A 213 13.74 -3.02 14.91
CA MET A 213 13.87 -4.47 15.05
C MET A 213 12.50 -5.17 15.04
N LYS A 214 11.44 -4.50 15.52
CA LYS A 214 10.08 -5.03 15.42
C LYS A 214 9.60 -5.05 13.97
N LEU A 215 9.78 -3.94 13.25
CA LEU A 215 9.46 -3.86 11.82
C LEU A 215 10.26 -4.89 11.01
N ASP A 216 11.54 -5.06 11.29
CA ASP A 216 12.40 -6.06 10.65
C ASP A 216 11.88 -7.49 10.85
N ALA A 217 11.43 -7.83 12.07
CA ALA A 217 10.81 -9.13 12.35
C ALA A 217 9.48 -9.32 11.58
N THR A 218 8.65 -8.28 11.47
CA THR A 218 7.43 -8.29 10.65
C THR A 218 7.75 -8.56 9.18
N LEU A 219 8.72 -7.85 8.61
CA LEU A 219 9.15 -8.06 7.21
C LEU A 219 9.75 -9.46 7.02
N GLY A 220 10.52 -9.94 8.00
CA GLY A 220 11.04 -11.30 8.01
C GLY A 220 9.94 -12.36 7.92
N ASN A 221 8.88 -12.21 8.71
CA ASN A 221 7.71 -13.09 8.68
C ASN A 221 6.98 -13.05 7.33
N LEU A 222 6.84 -11.87 6.71
CA LEU A 222 6.29 -11.75 5.36
C LEU A 222 7.13 -12.53 4.35
N PHE A 223 8.45 -12.31 4.34
CA PHE A 223 9.36 -12.96 3.38
C PHE A 223 9.36 -14.49 3.53
N ASP A 224 9.41 -14.99 4.77
CA ASP A 224 9.40 -16.44 5.03
C ASP A 224 8.10 -17.08 4.52
N ARG A 225 6.95 -16.51 4.87
CA ARG A 225 5.64 -17.06 4.49
C ARG A 225 5.36 -16.99 3.00
N VAL A 226 5.82 -15.95 2.32
CA VAL A 226 5.67 -15.85 0.87
C VAL A 226 6.60 -16.84 0.15
N ALA A 227 7.80 -17.07 0.67
CA ALA A 227 8.72 -18.08 0.12
C ALA A 227 8.13 -19.50 0.18
N GLU A 228 7.30 -19.81 1.18
CA GLU A 228 6.58 -21.10 1.29
C GLU A 228 5.52 -21.31 0.20
N LEU A 229 5.10 -20.27 -0.52
CA LEU A 229 4.04 -20.37 -1.54
C LEU A 229 4.55 -20.86 -2.91
N ASP A 230 5.87 -20.99 -3.10
CA ASP A 230 6.50 -21.36 -4.39
C ASP A 230 6.04 -20.49 -5.57
N LEU A 231 5.81 -19.19 -5.30
CA LEU A 231 5.44 -18.19 -6.31
C LEU A 231 6.65 -17.33 -6.67
N PRO A 232 6.80 -16.94 -7.95
CA PRO A 232 7.84 -15.99 -8.36
C PRO A 232 7.46 -14.57 -7.88
N VAL A 233 7.87 -14.19 -6.67
CA VAL A 233 7.56 -12.87 -6.09
C VAL A 233 8.78 -11.96 -6.07
N ASN A 234 8.63 -10.77 -6.64
CA ASN A 234 9.57 -9.66 -6.52
C ASN A 234 9.11 -8.70 -5.42
N TYR A 235 10.07 -8.18 -4.65
CA TYR A 235 9.84 -7.15 -3.65
C TYR A 235 10.52 -5.85 -4.06
N VAL A 236 9.82 -4.74 -3.88
CA VAL A 236 10.40 -3.40 -3.96
C VAL A 236 10.12 -2.72 -2.64
N VAL A 237 11.18 -2.49 -1.85
CA VAL A 237 11.09 -1.82 -0.55
C VAL A 237 11.56 -0.38 -0.71
N VAL A 238 10.72 0.58 -0.36
CA VAL A 238 10.98 2.02 -0.49
C VAL A 238 10.62 2.76 0.79
N SER A 239 11.01 4.03 0.82
CA SER A 239 10.57 5.03 1.78
C SER A 239 10.17 6.28 1.02
N ASP A 240 9.25 7.04 1.57
CA ASP A 240 8.73 8.29 1.05
C ASP A 240 9.59 9.50 1.44
N HIS A 241 10.24 9.46 2.60
CA HIS A 241 11.21 10.45 3.04
C HIS A 241 12.14 9.94 4.16
N GLY A 242 13.12 10.76 4.54
CA GLY A 242 13.89 10.55 5.76
C GLY A 242 13.24 11.23 6.97
N MET A 243 14.00 11.31 8.06
CA MET A 243 13.61 12.01 9.28
C MET A 243 14.77 12.86 9.82
N THR A 244 14.46 14.05 10.32
CA THR A 244 15.39 14.99 10.96
C THR A 244 14.70 15.74 12.10
N THR A 245 15.50 16.32 13.00
CA THR A 245 15.03 17.18 14.11
C THR A 245 14.91 18.63 13.70
#